data_AF-A0A1A8QIH9-F1
#
_entry.id   AF-A0A1A8QIH9-F1
#
_cell.length_a   1.000
_cell.length_b   1.000
_cell.length_c   1.000
_cell.angle_alpha   90.00
_cell.angle_beta   90.00
_cell.angle_gamma   90.00
#
_symmetry.space_group_name_H-M   'P 1'
#
loop_
_entity.id
_entity.type
_entity.pdbx_description
1 polymer ?
#
loop_
_entity_poly.entity_id
_entity_poly.type
_entity_poly.pdbx_seq_one_letter_code
_entity_poly.pdbx_strand_id
1 'polypeptide(L)'
;MSEPQMESVTRARRVFLNNIDSYSSRTITKVLSEEPENASRLSRTEIFQVVGTGSDQSGDSRLQDPDRDHLLSCLLKCQVVIYDISQEAEQVEAATWAVTALHARMGQFSEPKIFVLVSTVMTWVSSSSPAALPLTEEMFRRRRAHPSFIQHMDLEKRVVRLGKSNPALFSTYVVASGLQYGMGEQIFYSYFKNSWLGMEAEMFGDGKNVVPTIHISDLAR
;
A
#
# COMPACT_ATOMS: atom_id res chain seq x y z
N MET A 1 4.95 28.76 -41.18
CA MET A 1 5.78 28.28 -40.06
C MET A 1 4.94 27.26 -39.33
N SER A 2 5.32 25.99 -39.41
CA SER A 2 4.62 24.90 -38.74
C SER A 2 5.16 24.82 -37.31
N GLU A 3 4.30 24.95 -36.30
CA GLU A 3 4.69 24.70 -34.91
C GLU A 3 5.15 23.24 -34.77
N PRO A 4 6.25 22.96 -34.06
CA PRO A 4 6.64 21.58 -33.80
C PRO A 4 5.64 20.98 -32.80
N GLN A 5 4.93 19.94 -33.23
CA GLN A 5 4.16 19.11 -32.30
C GLN A 5 5.16 18.51 -31.30
N MET A 6 5.06 18.94 -30.05
CA MET A 6 5.84 18.39 -28.94
C MET A 6 5.26 17.01 -28.62
N GLU A 7 5.89 15.95 -29.15
CA GLU A 7 5.59 14.57 -28.76
C GLU A 7 5.77 14.45 -27.24
N SER A 8 4.68 14.29 -26.50
CA SER A 8 4.74 13.97 -25.08
C SER A 8 5.29 12.56 -24.94
N VAL A 9 6.57 12.44 -24.58
CA VAL A 9 7.20 11.14 -24.31
C VAL A 9 6.52 10.52 -23.09
N THR A 10 5.62 9.57 -23.30
CA THR A 10 4.95 8.84 -22.23
C THR A 10 5.95 7.91 -21.55
N ARG A 11 6.25 8.12 -20.27
CA ARG A 11 7.18 7.28 -19.51
C ARG A 11 6.41 6.15 -18.84
N ALA A 12 6.65 4.91 -19.28
CA ALA A 12 6.10 3.75 -18.61
C ALA A 12 6.84 3.47 -17.30
N ARG A 13 6.12 3.29 -16.19
CA ARG A 13 6.66 2.91 -14.88
C ARG A 13 6.13 1.56 -14.45
N ARG A 14 7.03 0.66 -14.09
CA ARG A 14 6.67 -0.67 -13.62
C ARG A 14 6.48 -0.66 -12.11
N VAL A 15 5.30 -1.09 -11.67
CA VAL A 15 4.87 -1.11 -10.27
C VAL A 15 4.71 -2.56 -9.84
N PHE A 16 5.41 -2.96 -8.79
CA PHE A 16 5.14 -4.23 -8.12
C PHE A 16 4.08 -4.03 -7.02
N LEU A 17 3.13 -4.96 -6.90
CA LEU A 17 2.17 -5.01 -5.80
C LEU A 17 2.00 -6.45 -5.31
N ASN A 18 2.11 -6.69 -4.00
CA ASN A 18 1.86 -8.03 -3.44
C ASN A 18 0.36 -8.34 -3.37
N ASN A 19 0.05 -9.63 -3.56
CA ASN A 19 -1.30 -10.19 -3.45
C ASN A 19 -2.36 -9.33 -4.13
N ILE A 20 -2.24 -9.16 -5.45
CA ILE A 20 -3.10 -8.30 -6.28
C ILE A 20 -4.58 -8.69 -6.27
N ASP A 21 -4.89 -9.90 -5.81
CA ASP A 21 -6.26 -10.40 -5.68
C ASP A 21 -6.92 -10.00 -4.35
N SER A 22 -6.12 -9.54 -3.37
CA SER A 22 -6.63 -9.00 -2.12
C SER A 22 -7.49 -7.76 -2.35
N TYR A 23 -8.35 -7.45 -1.38
CA TYR A 23 -9.36 -6.41 -1.55
C TYR A 23 -8.76 -5.03 -1.88
N SER A 24 -7.73 -4.63 -1.15
CA SER A 24 -7.07 -3.33 -1.35
C SER A 24 -6.22 -3.33 -2.59
N SER A 25 -5.35 -4.35 -2.75
CA SER A 25 -4.43 -4.43 -3.88
C SER A 25 -5.15 -4.51 -5.22
N ARG A 26 -6.31 -5.16 -5.29
CA ARG A 26 -7.16 -5.18 -6.50
C ARG A 26 -7.65 -3.78 -6.86
N THR A 27 -8.08 -3.00 -5.87
CA THR A 27 -8.53 -1.62 -6.10
C THR A 27 -7.36 -0.72 -6.52
N ILE A 28 -6.20 -0.85 -5.87
CA ILE A 28 -4.98 -0.14 -6.25
C ILE A 28 -4.58 -0.49 -7.68
N THR A 29 -4.58 -1.78 -8.04
CA THR A 29 -4.27 -2.25 -9.39
C THR A 29 -5.22 -1.63 -10.42
N LYS A 30 -6.51 -1.60 -10.11
CA LYS A 30 -7.54 -0.99 -10.96
C LYS A 30 -7.26 0.51 -11.17
N VAL A 31 -7.03 1.28 -10.11
CA VAL A 31 -6.75 2.73 -10.21
C VAL A 31 -5.43 3.03 -10.93
N LEU A 32 -4.41 2.19 -10.75
CA LEU A 32 -3.14 2.33 -11.47
C LEU A 32 -3.29 2.03 -12.98
N SER A 33 -4.21 1.13 -13.32
CA SER A 33 -4.49 0.71 -14.70
C SER A 33 -5.52 1.58 -15.42
N GLU A 34 -6.42 2.23 -14.68
CA GLU A 34 -7.46 3.11 -15.23
C GLU A 34 -6.91 4.51 -15.53
N GLU A 35 -7.33 5.07 -16.66
CA GLU A 35 -7.15 6.49 -16.94
C GLU A 35 -8.22 7.30 -16.20
N PRO A 36 -7.88 8.35 -15.45
CA PRO A 36 -8.84 9.06 -14.61
C PRO A 36 -9.89 9.81 -15.44
N GLU A 37 -11.17 9.41 -15.35
CA GLU A 37 -12.31 10.06 -16.03
C GLU A 37 -12.53 11.53 -15.63
N ASN A 38 -11.87 12.04 -14.57
CA ASN A 38 -12.02 13.42 -14.08
C ASN A 38 -10.70 14.05 -13.58
N ALA A 39 -9.56 13.72 -14.19
CA ALA A 39 -8.33 14.45 -13.90
C ALA A 39 -8.40 15.87 -14.51
N SER A 40 -8.59 16.85 -13.66
CA SER A 40 -8.30 18.25 -13.94
C SER A 40 -6.84 18.41 -14.39
N ARG A 41 -6.61 18.46 -15.71
CA ARG A 41 -5.51 19.16 -16.42
C ARG A 41 -4.06 19.07 -15.89
N LEU A 42 -3.70 18.09 -15.08
CA LEU A 42 -2.32 17.67 -14.89
C LEU A 42 -2.14 16.40 -15.71
N SER A 43 -1.73 16.60 -16.97
CA SER A 43 -1.34 15.58 -17.92
C SER A 43 -0.55 14.46 -17.23
N ARG A 44 -1.14 13.28 -17.03
CA ARG A 44 -0.34 12.11 -16.67
C ARG A 44 0.50 11.74 -17.88
N THR A 45 1.77 12.13 -17.84
CA THR A 45 2.81 11.69 -18.77
C THR A 45 3.29 10.26 -18.45
N GLU A 46 2.67 9.57 -17.48
CA GLU A 46 3.14 8.29 -16.96
C GLU A 46 2.06 7.20 -17.01
N ILE A 47 2.37 6.11 -17.72
CA ILE A 47 1.59 4.87 -17.79
C ILE A 47 2.16 3.89 -16.76
N PHE A 48 1.31 3.28 -15.92
CA PHE A 48 1.78 2.27 -14.96
C PHE A 48 1.57 0.86 -15.51
N GLN A 49 2.64 0.06 -15.49
CA GLN A 49 2.58 -1.37 -15.74
C GLN A 49 2.64 -2.11 -14.41
N VAL A 50 1.48 -2.59 -13.95
CA VAL A 50 1.38 -3.33 -12.69
C VAL A 50 1.82 -4.78 -12.91
N VAL A 51 2.69 -5.26 -12.03
CA VAL A 51 3.05 -6.67 -11.87
C VAL A 51 2.90 -7.05 -10.41
N GLY A 52 2.60 -8.31 -10.11
CA GLY A 52 2.37 -8.65 -8.71
C GLY A 52 2.19 -10.12 -8.45
N THR A 53 2.20 -10.50 -7.18
CA THR A 53 1.86 -11.87 -6.76
C THR A 53 0.35 -12.01 -6.67
N GLY A 54 -0.20 -13.18 -7.00
CA GLY A 54 -1.63 -13.44 -6.96
C GLY A 54 -1.93 -14.94 -7.03
N SER A 55 -3.12 -15.33 -6.61
CA SER A 55 -3.59 -16.72 -6.59
C SER A 55 -4.38 -17.09 -7.86
N ASP A 56 -5.00 -16.11 -8.52
CA ASP A 56 -5.82 -16.35 -9.72
C ASP A 56 -4.99 -16.42 -11.01
N GLN A 57 -5.32 -17.38 -11.90
CA GLN A 57 -4.60 -17.72 -13.13
C GLN A 57 -4.77 -16.73 -14.30
N SER A 58 -5.43 -15.58 -14.10
CA SER A 58 -5.82 -14.68 -15.19
C SER A 58 -4.85 -13.49 -15.37
N GLY A 59 -3.80 -13.66 -16.18
CA GLY A 59 -3.06 -12.53 -16.80
C GLY A 59 -1.52 -12.64 -16.80
N ASP A 60 -0.89 -12.11 -17.85
CA ASP A 60 0.58 -12.13 -18.10
C ASP A 60 1.43 -11.37 -17.07
N SER A 61 0.83 -10.52 -16.25
CA SER A 61 1.53 -9.67 -15.27
C SER A 61 1.61 -10.29 -13.86
N ARG A 62 1.15 -11.53 -13.67
CA ARG A 62 1.02 -12.19 -12.37
C ARG A 62 2.15 -13.18 -12.11
N LEU A 63 2.67 -13.17 -10.89
CA LEU A 63 3.67 -14.13 -10.40
C LEU A 63 3.02 -15.10 -9.43
N GLN A 64 2.88 -16.36 -9.83
CA GLN A 64 2.39 -17.44 -8.96
C GLN A 64 3.55 -18.09 -8.23
N ASP A 65 3.48 -18.11 -6.89
CA ASP A 65 4.48 -18.66 -5.98
C ASP A 65 5.93 -18.52 -6.48
N PRO A 66 6.37 -17.30 -6.81
CA PRO A 66 7.72 -17.11 -7.33
C PRO A 66 8.71 -17.49 -6.23
N ASP A 67 9.77 -18.21 -6.62
CA ASP A 67 10.91 -18.34 -5.74
C ASP A 67 11.52 -16.96 -5.42
N ARG A 68 12.36 -16.91 -4.39
CA ARG A 68 12.96 -15.65 -3.92
C ARG A 68 13.84 -14.97 -4.98
N ASP A 69 14.50 -15.72 -5.85
CA ASP A 69 15.40 -15.16 -6.86
C ASP A 69 14.62 -14.58 -8.04
N HIS A 70 13.54 -15.25 -8.46
CA HIS A 70 12.61 -14.77 -9.45
C HIS A 70 11.87 -13.52 -8.96
N LEU A 71 11.36 -13.55 -7.72
CA LEU A 71 10.71 -12.41 -7.11
C LEU A 71 11.68 -11.22 -7.00
N LEU A 72 12.90 -11.43 -6.50
CA LEU A 72 13.91 -10.37 -6.41
C LEU A 72 14.23 -9.78 -7.79
N SER A 73 14.37 -10.63 -8.81
CA SER A 73 14.60 -10.20 -10.19
C SER A 73 13.45 -9.33 -10.72
N CYS A 74 12.21 -9.63 -10.34
CA CYS A 74 11.05 -8.79 -10.66
C CYS A 74 11.09 -7.45 -9.92
N LEU A 75 11.33 -7.47 -8.60
CA LEU A 75 11.43 -6.27 -7.77
C LEU A 75 12.53 -5.31 -8.25
N LEU A 76 13.69 -5.84 -8.67
CA LEU A 76 14.78 -5.05 -9.23
C LEU A 76 14.43 -4.40 -10.58
N LYS A 77 13.44 -4.91 -11.32
CA LYS A 77 12.95 -4.29 -12.56
C LYS A 77 11.84 -3.24 -12.33
N CYS A 78 11.26 -3.17 -11.14
CA CYS A 78 10.16 -2.26 -10.82
C CYS A 78 10.68 -0.93 -10.24
N GLN A 79 10.13 0.21 -10.68
CA GLN A 79 10.45 1.53 -10.12
C GLN A 79 9.75 1.75 -8.78
N VAL A 80 8.53 1.22 -8.64
CA VAL A 80 7.73 1.30 -7.42
C VAL A 80 7.44 -0.11 -6.94
N VAL A 81 7.58 -0.33 -5.64
CA VAL A 81 7.28 -1.60 -4.97
C VAL A 81 6.32 -1.31 -3.83
N ILE A 82 5.11 -1.85 -3.91
CA ILE A 82 4.06 -1.67 -2.92
C ILE A 82 3.84 -3.01 -2.21
N TYR A 83 3.97 -2.99 -0.89
CA TYR A 83 3.57 -4.10 -0.03
C TYR A 83 2.42 -3.68 0.87
N ASP A 84 1.28 -4.33 0.73
CA ASP A 84 0.16 -4.25 1.64
C ASP A 84 0.22 -5.38 2.67
N ILE A 85 0.31 -4.98 3.94
CA ILE A 85 0.30 -5.85 5.13
C ILE A 85 -0.90 -5.53 6.04
N SER A 86 -1.83 -4.70 5.58
CA SER A 86 -2.93 -4.18 6.40
C SER A 86 -4.01 -5.23 6.69
N GLN A 87 -4.17 -6.23 5.82
CA GLN A 87 -5.21 -7.26 5.89
C GLN A 87 -4.65 -8.65 6.29
N GLU A 88 -3.47 -9.02 5.80
CA GLU A 88 -2.91 -10.36 5.95
C GLU A 88 -1.56 -10.33 6.68
N ALA A 89 -1.51 -10.92 7.89
CA ALA A 89 -0.30 -10.94 8.71
C ALA A 89 0.87 -11.72 8.08
N GLU A 90 0.57 -12.69 7.22
CA GLU A 90 1.58 -13.50 6.52
C GLU A 90 2.44 -12.65 5.56
N GLN A 91 1.89 -11.54 5.06
CA GLN A 91 2.60 -10.62 4.17
C GLN A 91 3.72 -9.85 4.87
N VAL A 92 3.74 -9.81 6.21
CA VAL A 92 4.77 -9.09 6.99
C VAL A 92 6.16 -9.69 6.77
N GLU A 93 6.29 -11.01 6.78
CA GLU A 93 7.58 -11.66 6.55
C GLU A 93 8.04 -11.47 5.10
N ALA A 94 7.13 -11.59 4.14
CA ALA A 94 7.41 -11.35 2.73
C ALA A 94 7.88 -9.90 2.47
N ALA A 95 7.19 -8.91 3.03
CA ALA A 95 7.55 -7.50 2.95
C ALA A 95 8.89 -7.20 3.64
N THR A 96 9.14 -7.83 4.80
CA THR A 96 10.41 -7.72 5.54
C THR A 96 11.58 -8.21 4.70
N TRP A 97 11.42 -9.37 4.06
CA TRP A 97 12.42 -9.91 3.15
C TRP A 97 12.63 -8.97 1.95
N ALA A 98 11.55 -8.53 1.30
CA ALA A 98 11.61 -7.73 0.08
C ALA A 98 12.33 -6.40 0.29
N VAL A 99 11.98 -5.64 1.33
CA VAL A 99 12.64 -4.34 1.62
C VAL A 99 14.12 -4.53 1.99
N THR A 100 14.45 -5.61 2.69
CA THR A 100 15.83 -5.92 3.09
C THR A 100 16.66 -6.35 1.88
N ALA A 101 16.11 -7.18 1.00
CA ALA A 101 16.75 -7.63 -0.22
C ALA A 101 16.99 -6.48 -1.21
N LEU A 102 15.99 -5.59 -1.37
CA LEU A 102 16.13 -4.37 -2.17
C LEU A 102 17.22 -3.46 -1.63
N HIS A 103 17.21 -3.19 -0.32
CA HIS A 103 18.25 -2.37 0.32
C HIS A 103 19.66 -2.96 0.13
N ALA A 104 19.81 -4.28 0.31
CA ALA A 104 21.09 -4.96 0.10
C ALA A 104 21.58 -4.90 -1.37
N ARG A 105 20.67 -4.69 -2.32
CA ARG A 105 20.96 -4.62 -3.77
C ARG A 105 20.81 -3.21 -4.35
N MET A 106 20.87 -2.17 -3.52
CA MET A 106 20.78 -0.78 -3.98
C MET A 106 21.81 -0.43 -5.07
N GLY A 107 23.01 -1.02 -5.02
CA GLY A 107 24.04 -0.84 -6.05
C GLY A 107 23.68 -1.42 -7.43
N GLN A 108 22.64 -2.25 -7.52
CA GLN A 108 22.14 -2.84 -8.78
C GLN A 108 20.95 -2.07 -9.36
N PHE A 109 20.54 -0.97 -8.73
CA PHE A 109 19.41 -0.18 -9.21
C PHE A 109 19.81 0.59 -10.47
N SER A 110 19.07 0.40 -11.55
CA SER A 110 19.21 1.20 -12.77
C SER A 110 18.66 2.62 -12.61
N GLU A 111 17.69 2.80 -11.72
CA GLU A 111 17.00 4.06 -11.44
C GLU A 111 16.61 4.12 -9.95
N PRO A 112 16.37 5.32 -9.39
CA PRO A 112 15.81 5.45 -8.05
C PRO A 112 14.52 4.65 -7.88
N LYS A 113 14.40 3.96 -6.75
CA LYS A 113 13.24 3.13 -6.41
C LYS A 113 12.44 3.71 -5.25
N ILE A 114 11.15 3.48 -5.31
CA ILE A 114 10.20 3.81 -4.24
C ILE A 114 9.65 2.51 -3.65
N PHE A 115 9.72 2.38 -2.33
CA PHE A 115 9.07 1.30 -1.59
C PHE A 115 7.94 1.88 -0.73
N VAL A 116 6.71 1.41 -0.92
CA VAL A 116 5.53 1.82 -0.15
C VAL A 116 5.04 0.63 0.66
N LEU A 117 4.96 0.80 1.97
CA LEU A 117 4.33 -0.17 2.87
C LEU A 117 2.95 0.35 3.28
N VAL A 118 1.89 -0.31 2.83
CA VAL A 118 0.53 -0.08 3.34
C VAL A 118 0.36 -0.91 4.61
N SER A 119 0.30 -0.21 5.75
CA SER A 119 0.19 -0.79 7.08
C SER A 119 -1.19 -0.55 7.69
N THR A 120 -1.40 -1.18 8.85
CA THR A 120 -2.63 -1.17 9.63
C THR A 120 -2.59 -0.15 10.77
N VAL A 121 -3.74 0.41 11.12
CA VAL A 121 -3.89 1.28 12.30
C VAL A 121 -3.68 0.55 13.63
N MET A 122 -3.69 -0.78 13.62
CA MET A 122 -3.43 -1.59 14.82
C MET A 122 -2.02 -1.41 15.39
N THR A 123 -1.09 -0.82 14.63
CA THR A 123 0.23 -0.42 15.15
C THR A 123 0.18 0.82 16.05
N TRP A 124 -0.98 1.47 16.15
CA TRP A 124 -1.21 2.67 16.93
C TRP A 124 -2.24 2.51 18.07
N VAL A 125 -3.02 1.42 18.09
CA VAL A 125 -4.24 1.31 18.91
C VAL A 125 -4.05 1.53 20.42
N SER A 126 -2.85 1.27 20.96
CA SER A 126 -2.55 1.46 22.39
C SER A 126 -1.78 2.75 22.69
N SER A 127 -1.73 3.66 21.70
CA SER A 127 -1.07 4.96 21.83
C SER A 127 -2.08 5.99 22.32
N SER A 128 -1.70 6.76 23.35
CA SER A 128 -2.44 7.95 23.74
C SER A 128 -2.23 9.03 22.68
N SER A 129 -3.11 9.12 21.68
CA SER A 129 -3.11 10.25 20.74
C SER A 129 -4.22 11.22 21.10
N PRO A 130 -3.93 12.50 21.36
CA PRO A 130 -4.97 13.52 21.38
C PRO A 130 -5.61 13.59 19.99
N ALA A 131 -6.94 13.49 19.91
CA ALA A 131 -7.69 13.38 18.66
C ALA A 131 -7.51 14.57 17.68
N ALA A 132 -6.88 15.66 18.13
CA ALA A 132 -6.73 16.91 17.38
C ALA A 132 -5.29 17.23 16.96
N LEU A 133 -4.29 16.41 17.31
CA LEU A 133 -2.90 16.69 16.94
C LEU A 133 -2.51 16.02 15.61
N PRO A 134 -1.76 16.71 14.74
CA PRO A 134 -1.13 16.08 13.58
C PRO A 134 -0.22 14.95 14.04
N LEU A 135 -0.23 13.82 13.31
CA LEU A 135 0.71 12.73 13.56
C LEU A 135 2.14 13.21 13.27
N THR A 136 3.02 13.19 14.28
CA THR A 136 4.42 13.59 14.16
C THR A 136 5.36 12.38 14.11
N GLU A 137 6.60 12.58 13.63
CA GLU A 137 7.63 11.52 13.68
C GLU A 137 7.92 11.07 15.13
N GLU A 138 7.81 11.98 16.10
CA GLU A 138 7.97 11.62 17.51
C GLU A 138 6.83 10.72 18.01
N MET A 139 5.59 11.03 17.64
CA MET A 139 4.43 10.18 17.93
C MET A 139 4.58 8.80 17.28
N PHE A 140 5.05 8.75 16.03
CA PHE A 140 5.39 7.49 15.37
C PHE A 140 6.39 6.70 16.21
N ARG A 141 7.49 7.29 16.68
CA ARG A 141 8.48 6.55 17.48
C ARG A 141 7.95 6.06 18.82
N ARG A 142 7.05 6.81 19.46
CA ARG A 142 6.50 6.52 20.79
C ARG A 142 5.23 5.66 20.77
N ARG A 143 4.69 5.36 19.58
CA ARG A 143 3.45 4.58 19.43
C ARG A 143 3.54 3.19 20.07
N ARG A 144 2.39 2.67 20.47
CA ARG A 144 2.21 1.31 20.98
C ARG A 144 1.20 0.57 20.12
N ALA A 145 1.69 -0.53 19.54
CA ALA A 145 0.87 -1.46 18.79
C ALA A 145 0.07 -2.39 19.72
N HIS A 146 -1.02 -2.93 19.18
CA HIS A 146 -1.65 -4.10 19.76
C HIS A 146 -0.64 -5.27 19.84
N PRO A 147 -0.70 -6.16 20.85
CA PRO A 147 0.22 -7.30 20.96
C PRO A 147 0.33 -8.16 19.70
N SER A 148 -0.79 -8.41 19.01
CA SER A 148 -0.81 -9.18 17.76
C SER A 148 -0.17 -8.46 16.56
N PHE A 149 0.14 -7.17 16.67
CA PHE A 149 0.65 -6.33 15.59
C PHE A 149 2.05 -5.76 15.87
N ILE A 150 2.77 -6.34 16.85
CA ILE A 150 4.16 -5.95 17.15
C ILE A 150 5.06 -6.14 15.92
N GLN A 151 4.93 -7.27 15.21
CA GLN A 151 5.71 -7.54 14.00
C GLN A 151 5.46 -6.51 12.89
N HIS A 152 4.22 -6.04 12.73
CA HIS A 152 3.89 -4.97 11.77
C HIS A 152 4.60 -3.67 12.18
N MET A 153 4.54 -3.30 13.46
CA MET A 153 5.23 -2.11 13.97
C MET A 153 6.75 -2.19 13.78
N ASP A 154 7.35 -3.37 13.96
CA ASP A 154 8.79 -3.57 13.79
C ASP A 154 9.20 -3.48 12.31
N LEU A 155 8.39 -4.02 11.40
CA LEU A 155 8.56 -3.84 9.97
C LEU A 155 8.45 -2.36 9.58
N GLU A 156 7.44 -1.64 10.04
CA GLU A 156 7.31 -0.19 9.77
C GLU A 156 8.57 0.58 10.19
N LYS A 157 9.09 0.31 11.41
CA LYS A 157 10.34 0.92 11.90
C LYS A 157 11.54 0.56 11.03
N ARG A 158 11.60 -0.69 10.54
CA ARG A 158 12.65 -1.16 9.63
C ARG A 158 12.58 -0.43 8.29
N VAL A 159 11.41 -0.33 7.67
CA VAL A 159 11.22 0.37 6.39
C VAL A 159 11.70 1.81 6.49
N VAL A 160 11.30 2.55 7.53
CA VAL A 160 11.74 3.92 7.78
C VAL A 160 13.26 4.00 7.97
N ARG A 161 13.85 3.07 8.72
CA ARG A 161 15.30 3.03 8.95
C ARG A 161 16.08 2.81 7.66
N LEU A 162 15.64 1.87 6.81
CA LEU A 162 16.32 1.53 5.56
C LEU A 162 16.23 2.67 4.53
N GLY A 163 15.10 3.38 4.46
CA GLY A 163 14.96 4.55 3.56
C GLY A 163 15.85 5.73 3.92
N LYS A 164 16.26 5.86 5.19
CA LYS A 164 17.19 6.90 5.63
C LYS A 164 18.63 6.68 5.16
N SER A 165 18.98 5.47 4.69
CA SER A 165 20.37 5.17 4.29
C SER A 165 20.81 5.93 3.04
N ASN A 166 19.99 5.96 1.99
CA ASN A 166 20.24 6.76 0.79
C ASN A 166 18.90 7.08 0.11
N PRO A 167 18.20 8.14 0.55
CA PRO A 167 16.84 8.45 0.09
C PRO A 167 16.80 8.84 -1.39
N ALA A 168 17.89 9.37 -1.96
CA ALA A 168 17.97 9.73 -3.37
C ALA A 168 17.90 8.51 -4.30
N LEU A 169 18.36 7.34 -3.83
CA LEU A 169 18.36 6.10 -4.61
C LEU A 169 17.24 5.12 -4.17
N PHE A 170 16.91 5.09 -2.88
CA PHE A 170 15.89 4.21 -2.33
C PHE A 170 15.03 4.97 -1.31
N SER A 171 13.91 5.49 -1.78
CA SER A 171 12.92 6.19 -0.95
C SER A 171 11.91 5.19 -0.40
N THR A 172 11.60 5.28 0.89
CA THR A 172 10.63 4.39 1.54
C THR A 172 9.53 5.17 2.23
N TYR A 173 8.30 4.65 2.17
CA TYR A 173 7.10 5.25 2.75
C TYR A 173 6.32 4.20 3.53
N VAL A 174 5.72 4.63 4.65
CA VAL A 174 4.80 3.82 5.45
C VAL A 174 3.47 4.56 5.49
N VAL A 175 2.42 3.91 4.99
CA VAL A 175 1.05 4.44 4.94
C VAL A 175 0.22 3.70 5.98
N ALA A 176 -0.13 4.36 7.09
CA ALA A 176 -1.06 3.81 8.06
C ALA A 176 -2.50 4.06 7.57
N SER A 177 -3.09 3.07 6.90
CA SER A 177 -4.29 3.27 6.07
C SER A 177 -5.63 3.42 6.83
N GLY A 178 -5.66 3.35 8.16
CA GLY A 178 -6.93 3.30 8.89
C GLY A 178 -7.71 2.01 8.60
N LEU A 179 -8.98 1.94 8.99
CA LEU A 179 -9.87 0.85 8.58
C LEU A 179 -10.37 1.09 7.15
N GLN A 180 -10.08 0.14 6.27
CA GLN A 180 -10.42 0.22 4.86
C GLN A 180 -11.87 -0.24 4.61
N TYR A 181 -12.63 0.54 3.84
CA TYR A 181 -14.03 0.23 3.46
C TYR A 181 -14.35 0.70 2.04
N GLY A 182 -15.53 0.35 1.51
CA GLY A 182 -15.95 0.68 0.13
C GLY A 182 -15.91 -0.50 -0.84
N MET A 183 -16.42 -0.34 -2.07
CA MET A 183 -16.34 -1.34 -3.17
C MET A 183 -16.51 -2.84 -2.77
N GLY A 184 -17.44 -3.15 -1.86
CA GLY A 184 -17.68 -4.48 -1.28
C GLY A 184 -17.53 -4.56 0.25
N GLU A 185 -17.12 -3.44 0.86
CA GLU A 185 -17.30 -3.00 2.25
C GLU A 185 -16.66 -3.81 3.39
N GLN A 186 -15.76 -4.75 3.09
CA GLN A 186 -14.75 -5.29 4.03
C GLN A 186 -15.20 -5.45 5.49
N ILE A 187 -14.55 -4.76 6.42
CA ILE A 187 -14.78 -4.85 7.86
C ILE A 187 -16.17 -4.34 8.25
N PHE A 188 -16.80 -3.52 7.40
CA PHE A 188 -18.15 -3.01 7.59
C PHE A 188 -19.22 -3.80 6.83
N TYR A 189 -18.85 -4.84 6.08
CA TYR A 189 -19.78 -5.60 5.25
C TYR A 189 -20.97 -6.14 6.07
N SER A 190 -20.71 -6.70 7.25
CA SER A 190 -21.77 -7.23 8.13
C SER A 190 -22.73 -6.12 8.58
N TYR A 191 -22.23 -4.93 8.89
CA TYR A 191 -23.03 -3.79 9.32
C TYR A 191 -23.96 -3.31 8.21
N PHE A 192 -23.43 -3.13 7.00
CA PHE A 192 -24.22 -2.70 5.85
C PHE A 192 -25.24 -3.77 5.46
N LYS A 193 -24.85 -5.05 5.45
CA LYS A 193 -25.76 -6.17 5.18
C LYS A 193 -26.90 -6.26 6.20
N ASN A 194 -26.60 -6.17 7.49
CA ASN A 194 -27.62 -6.27 8.54
C ASN A 194 -28.59 -5.10 8.46
N SER A 195 -28.07 -3.89 8.26
CA SER A 195 -28.90 -2.68 8.08
C SER A 195 -29.82 -2.80 6.88
N TRP A 196 -29.31 -3.33 5.76
CA TRP A 196 -30.11 -3.56 4.54
C TRP A 196 -31.26 -4.57 4.77
N LEU A 197 -31.02 -5.61 5.57
CA LEU A 197 -32.01 -6.63 5.90
C LEU A 197 -32.96 -6.23 7.04
N GLY A 198 -32.79 -5.03 7.61
CA GLY A 198 -33.58 -4.58 8.77
C GLY A 198 -33.26 -5.36 10.06
N MET A 199 -32.07 -5.98 10.14
CA MET A 199 -31.58 -6.66 11.34
C MET A 199 -30.82 -5.69 12.23
N GLU A 200 -30.75 -5.98 13.54
CA GLU A 200 -29.97 -5.17 14.47
C GLU A 200 -28.47 -5.21 14.13
N ALA A 201 -27.83 -4.05 14.17
CA ALA A 201 -26.39 -3.93 14.02
C ALA A 201 -25.70 -4.17 15.38
N GLU A 202 -24.61 -4.93 15.38
CA GLU A 202 -23.82 -5.15 16.59
C GLU A 202 -23.18 -3.84 17.04
N MET A 203 -23.43 -3.44 18.29
CA MET A 203 -22.78 -2.27 18.89
C MET A 203 -21.69 -2.73 19.85
N PHE A 204 -20.44 -2.38 19.54
CA PHE A 204 -19.32 -2.60 20.44
C PHE A 204 -19.15 -1.38 21.36
N GLY A 205 -19.27 -1.58 22.67
CA GLY A 205 -19.12 -0.51 23.66
C GLY A 205 -20.36 0.38 23.78
N ASP A 206 -20.14 1.68 24.03
CA ASP A 206 -21.22 2.65 24.30
C ASP A 206 -21.66 3.46 23.07
N GLY A 207 -21.19 3.08 21.88
CA GLY A 207 -21.49 3.75 20.62
C GLY A 207 -20.75 5.07 20.39
N LYS A 208 -19.79 5.45 21.24
CA LYS A 208 -19.01 6.70 21.09
C LYS A 208 -17.64 6.50 20.47
N ASN A 209 -17.38 5.34 19.88
CA ASN A 209 -16.10 5.03 19.24
C ASN A 209 -15.88 5.93 18.03
N VAL A 210 -14.74 6.61 17.98
CA VAL A 210 -14.27 7.35 16.79
C VAL A 210 -13.17 6.52 16.15
N VAL A 211 -13.46 5.90 15.02
CA VAL A 211 -12.55 4.97 14.36
C VAL A 211 -12.02 5.59 13.07
N PRO A 212 -10.71 5.66 12.85
CA PRO A 212 -10.15 6.17 11.60
C PRO A 212 -10.46 5.21 10.47
N THR A 213 -11.08 5.72 9.42
CA THR A 213 -11.50 4.93 8.24
C THR A 213 -10.99 5.60 6.97
N ILE A 214 -10.78 4.80 5.92
CA ILE A 214 -10.48 5.29 4.58
C ILE A 214 -11.31 4.53 3.56
N HIS A 215 -11.90 5.24 2.60
CA HIS A 215 -12.54 4.60 1.48
C HIS A 215 -11.46 4.02 0.55
N ILE A 216 -11.66 2.82 0.02
CA ILE A 216 -10.62 2.10 -0.70
C ILE A 216 -10.19 2.79 -2.00
N SER A 217 -11.10 3.51 -2.64
CA SER A 217 -10.78 4.34 -3.81
C SER A 217 -9.90 5.54 -3.45
N ASP A 218 -9.98 6.05 -2.22
CA ASP A 218 -9.14 7.15 -1.76
C ASP A 218 -7.76 6.63 -1.31
N LEU A 219 -7.70 5.44 -0.71
CA LEU A 219 -6.42 4.77 -0.43
C LEU A 219 -5.62 4.48 -1.72
N ALA A 220 -6.32 4.19 -2.81
CA ALA A 220 -5.70 3.84 -4.08
C ALA A 220 -5.18 5.04 -4.90
N ARG A 221 -5.52 6.27 -4.52
CA ARG A 221 -5.12 7.51 -5.21
C ARG A 221 -3.87 8.12 -4.60
#